data_AF-A0A0S8ASI8-F1
#
_entry.id   AF-A0A0S8ASI8-F1
#
_cell.length_a   1.000
_cell.length_b   1.000
_cell.length_c   1.000
_cell.angle_alpha   90.00
_cell.angle_beta   90.00
_cell.angle_gamma   90.00
#
_symmetry.space_group_name_H-M   'P 1'
#
loop_
_entity.id
_entity.type
_entity.pdbx_description
1 polymer ?
#
loop_
_entity_poly.entity_id
_entity_poly.type
_entity_poly.pdbx_seq_one_letter_code
_entity_poly.pdbx_strand_id
1 'polypeptide(L)'
;MAGTLNQHETIVVEELDAARQVIEGLIKARKVLRMYPDTNPVYRKNLQDIAGKFSDYFNSRDSLVLRVARNDIYVESESVYNNTEKQDNLALLFFKDGIRELAFHKDMPEEELEEFLKIISLEFGRETIEDDIVTLLWQKDFKHINYIADDTFLTESEDEEINAIKGLKQQATDPVDLKKAYEDSLHEQESATSVPIIPLTAEDFKLLLTILEKDSEEKLDTFFGMLFEILYDSERSVDYEDIVFFFMKSIEYTVSSAKFPIITNVLVRLKKIISDEDTDPEMRRSAIKILLFVSSSKMISLIGTILASERKFEHSVFQTFVRLLDKNAVPPFLNLLVDLQSIHGRRMVIDALVSLGPKDMPSLIKGLNHSQWYVIRNIIYILRQIGDKSVLEHIAKAAKHEDVRVRREVLRTLGELGDERVLDTIKDCLQDDDSKIRIASLNALGQVDSPSAKKIVMDQISHSSFHERKMSEKKEFFKTLSLWNEKDVYDFCIQIMTRKTFWKRSQQHETKACAAECLGMLGNRDALPVLNKCKASRSKLLQESSETAIKRIERGK
;
A
#
# COMPACT_ATOMS: atom_id res chain seq x y z
N MET A 1 -42.52 42.59 -2.80
CA MET A 1 -41.15 42.72 -2.27
C MET A 1 -40.36 41.53 -2.76
N ALA A 2 -39.85 41.61 -3.99
CA ALA A 2 -38.92 40.64 -4.55
C ALA A 2 -37.55 41.29 -4.42
N GLY A 3 -36.81 40.88 -3.40
CA GLY A 3 -35.44 41.35 -3.19
C GLY A 3 -34.54 40.66 -4.20
N THR A 4 -33.85 41.47 -5.00
CA THR A 4 -32.69 41.13 -5.80
C THR A 4 -31.72 40.25 -5.01
N LEU A 5 -31.59 38.98 -5.41
CA LEU A 5 -30.47 38.12 -5.01
C LEU A 5 -29.17 38.84 -5.39
N ASN A 6 -28.25 38.89 -4.44
CA ASN A 6 -26.94 39.51 -4.63
C ASN A 6 -26.21 38.76 -5.76
N GLN A 7 -25.42 39.44 -6.61
CA GLN A 7 -24.68 38.75 -7.70
C GLN A 7 -23.80 37.61 -7.16
N HIS A 8 -23.27 37.76 -5.95
CA HIS A 8 -22.55 36.69 -5.25
C HIS A 8 -23.42 35.48 -4.88
N GLU A 9 -24.67 35.70 -4.44
CA GLU A 9 -25.59 34.59 -4.13
C GLU A 9 -26.01 33.83 -5.39
N THR A 10 -26.16 34.53 -6.51
CA THR A 10 -26.51 33.89 -7.80
C THR A 10 -25.37 33.01 -8.31
N ILE A 11 -24.12 33.47 -8.21
CA ILE A 11 -22.92 32.71 -8.61
C ILE A 11 -22.75 31.45 -7.74
N VAL A 12 -22.99 31.55 -6.43
CA VAL A 12 -22.90 30.40 -5.52
C VAL A 12 -23.98 29.35 -5.82
N VAL A 13 -25.21 29.79 -6.14
CA VAL A 13 -26.30 28.86 -6.49
C VAL A 13 -26.02 28.12 -7.80
N GLU A 14 -25.55 28.82 -8.84
CA GLU A 14 -25.20 28.21 -10.13
C GLU A 14 -24.05 27.20 -10.00
N GLU A 15 -23.05 27.50 -9.15
CA GLU A 15 -21.95 26.58 -8.86
C GLU A 15 -22.41 25.31 -8.13
N LEU A 16 -23.26 25.45 -7.12
CA LEU A 16 -23.79 24.30 -6.38
C LEU A 16 -24.65 23.41 -7.28
N ASP A 17 -25.40 23.99 -8.21
CA ASP A 17 -26.16 23.23 -9.20
C ASP A 17 -25.26 22.52 -10.22
N ALA A 18 -24.18 23.15 -10.66
CA ALA A 18 -23.18 22.50 -11.50
C ALA A 18 -22.49 21.33 -10.77
N ALA A 19 -22.12 21.52 -9.50
CA ALA A 19 -21.54 20.46 -8.67
C ALA A 19 -22.51 19.28 -8.47
N ARG A 20 -23.80 19.54 -8.24
CA ARG A 20 -24.85 18.50 -8.17
C ARG A 20 -24.91 17.71 -9.47
N GLN A 21 -24.89 18.38 -10.62
CA GLN A 21 -24.92 17.73 -11.92
C GLN A 21 -23.70 16.83 -12.15
N VAL A 22 -22.50 17.26 -11.70
CA VAL A 22 -21.29 16.44 -11.74
C VAL A 22 -21.46 15.19 -10.90
N ILE A 23 -21.93 15.30 -9.65
CA ILE A 23 -22.13 14.15 -8.75
C ILE A 23 -23.16 13.17 -9.30
N GLU A 24 -24.30 13.66 -9.81
CA GLU A 24 -25.29 12.80 -10.48
C GLU A 24 -24.70 12.07 -11.68
N GLY A 25 -23.84 12.77 -12.44
CA GLY A 25 -23.10 12.19 -13.55
C GLY A 25 -22.14 11.09 -13.10
N LEU A 26 -21.38 11.30 -12.01
CA LEU A 26 -20.50 10.28 -11.42
C LEU A 26 -21.27 9.01 -11.03
N ILE A 27 -22.43 9.15 -10.37
CA ILE A 27 -23.27 8.02 -9.95
C ILE A 27 -23.77 7.23 -11.18
N LYS A 28 -24.23 7.93 -12.21
CA LYS A 28 -24.71 7.31 -13.45
C LYS A 28 -23.58 6.60 -14.19
N ALA A 29 -22.44 7.27 -14.36
CA ALA A 29 -21.26 6.72 -15.02
C ALA A 29 -20.80 5.44 -14.31
N ARG A 30 -20.64 5.48 -12.99
CA ARG A 30 -20.29 4.32 -12.16
C ARG A 30 -21.20 3.11 -12.41
N LYS A 31 -22.53 3.33 -12.46
CA LYS A 31 -23.48 2.24 -12.74
C LYS A 31 -23.30 1.65 -14.13
N VAL A 32 -23.06 2.48 -15.13
CA VAL A 32 -22.86 2.07 -16.53
C VAL A 32 -21.55 1.30 -16.69
N LEU A 33 -20.46 1.81 -16.13
CA LEU A 33 -19.14 1.17 -16.16
C LEU A 33 -19.14 -0.20 -15.47
N ARG A 34 -19.97 -0.38 -14.43
CA ARG A 34 -20.19 -1.69 -13.79
C ARG A 34 -20.96 -2.68 -14.68
N MET A 35 -21.83 -2.19 -15.56
CA MET A 35 -22.76 -3.02 -16.34
C MET A 35 -22.23 -3.40 -17.73
N TYR A 36 -21.34 -2.57 -18.30
CA TYR A 36 -20.89 -2.71 -19.68
C TYR A 36 -19.36 -2.61 -19.78
N PRO A 37 -18.72 -3.41 -20.65
CA PRO A 37 -17.29 -3.29 -20.92
C PRO A 37 -16.96 -2.00 -21.67
N ASP A 38 -15.70 -1.58 -21.62
CA ASP A 38 -15.12 -0.39 -22.27
C ASP A 38 -15.30 -0.33 -23.81
N THR A 39 -15.47 -1.49 -24.44
CA THR A 39 -15.79 -1.65 -25.86
C THR A 39 -17.25 -1.31 -26.21
N ASN A 40 -18.13 -1.11 -25.23
CA ASN A 40 -19.54 -0.84 -25.47
C ASN A 40 -19.78 0.65 -25.80
N PRO A 41 -20.56 1.01 -26.85
CA PRO A 41 -20.88 2.41 -27.15
C PRO A 41 -21.56 3.17 -26.00
N VAL A 42 -22.32 2.48 -25.16
CA VAL A 42 -22.97 3.07 -23.97
C VAL A 42 -21.93 3.47 -22.92
N TYR A 43 -20.83 2.72 -22.79
CA TYR A 43 -19.71 3.04 -21.92
C TYR A 43 -19.08 4.37 -22.34
N ARG A 44 -18.62 4.44 -23.60
CA ARG A 44 -17.93 5.61 -24.15
C ARG A 44 -18.79 6.86 -24.12
N LYS A 45 -20.08 6.73 -24.46
CA LYS A 45 -21.02 7.85 -24.38
C LYS A 45 -21.15 8.41 -22.96
N ASN A 46 -21.27 7.55 -21.94
CA ASN A 46 -21.41 8.04 -20.57
C ASN A 46 -20.11 8.64 -20.02
N LEU A 47 -18.95 8.13 -20.44
CA LEU A 47 -17.65 8.73 -20.13
C LEU A 47 -17.54 10.15 -20.70
N GLN A 48 -17.93 10.34 -21.97
CA GLN A 48 -17.98 11.65 -22.60
C GLN A 48 -18.99 12.59 -21.92
N ASP A 49 -20.16 12.09 -21.55
CA ASP A 49 -21.19 12.87 -20.85
C ASP A 49 -20.66 13.40 -19.49
N ILE A 50 -19.92 12.58 -18.71
CA ILE A 50 -19.35 13.03 -17.42
C ILE A 50 -18.13 13.93 -17.61
N ALA A 51 -17.27 13.66 -18.59
CA ALA A 51 -16.16 14.54 -18.93
C ALA A 51 -16.64 15.94 -19.35
N GLY A 52 -17.74 16.01 -20.11
CA GLY A 52 -18.41 17.25 -20.47
C GLY A 52 -18.87 18.04 -19.25
N LYS A 53 -19.51 17.38 -18.28
CA LYS A 53 -19.95 18.03 -17.02
C LYS A 53 -18.80 18.58 -16.19
N PHE A 54 -17.68 17.86 -16.09
CA PHE A 54 -16.48 18.39 -15.45
C PHE A 54 -15.92 19.59 -16.20
N SER A 55 -15.87 19.52 -17.54
CA SER A 55 -15.41 20.62 -18.39
C SER A 55 -16.29 21.87 -18.20
N ASP A 56 -17.61 21.69 -18.16
CA ASP A 56 -18.58 22.76 -17.93
C ASP A 56 -18.36 23.42 -16.56
N TYR A 57 -18.14 22.62 -15.51
CA TYR A 57 -17.81 23.12 -14.17
C TYR A 57 -16.50 23.93 -14.18
N PHE A 58 -15.48 23.44 -14.89
CA PHE A 58 -14.15 24.06 -14.94
C PHE A 58 -14.03 25.27 -15.89
N ASN A 59 -15.11 25.63 -16.60
CA ASN A 59 -15.17 26.89 -17.34
C ASN A 59 -15.12 28.11 -16.41
N SER A 60 -15.65 27.97 -15.18
CA SER A 60 -15.73 29.04 -14.18
C SER A 60 -14.86 28.84 -12.94
N ARG A 61 -14.33 27.63 -12.71
CA ARG A 61 -13.57 27.26 -11.51
C ARG A 61 -12.35 26.41 -11.86
N ASP A 62 -11.29 26.49 -11.05
CA ASP A 62 -10.07 25.70 -11.27
C ASP A 62 -10.08 24.34 -10.54
N SER A 63 -11.00 24.16 -9.59
CA SER A 63 -11.14 22.92 -8.83
C SER A 63 -12.55 22.70 -8.29
N LEU A 64 -12.97 21.44 -8.20
CA LEU A 64 -14.16 20.99 -7.49
C LEU A 64 -13.72 20.18 -6.28
N VAL A 65 -13.94 20.72 -5.07
CA VAL A 65 -13.57 20.07 -3.81
C VAL A 65 -14.83 19.52 -3.14
N LEU A 66 -14.87 18.19 -3.00
CA LEU A 66 -15.97 17.45 -2.41
C LEU A 66 -15.60 17.00 -1.00
N ARG A 67 -16.29 17.53 0.01
CA ARG A 67 -16.15 17.09 1.40
C ARG A 67 -17.14 15.98 1.71
N VAL A 68 -16.63 14.82 2.09
CA VAL A 68 -17.38 13.59 2.27
C VAL A 68 -17.71 13.38 3.74
N ALA A 69 -19.00 13.25 4.04
CA ALA A 69 -19.52 12.71 5.29
C ALA A 69 -20.21 11.36 5.03
N ARG A 70 -20.69 10.69 6.07
CA ARG A 70 -21.23 9.32 5.97
C ARG A 70 -22.31 9.14 4.90
N ASN A 71 -23.22 10.10 4.79
CA ASN A 71 -24.37 10.05 3.88
C ASN A 71 -24.43 11.27 2.95
N ASP A 72 -23.53 12.22 3.12
CA ASP A 72 -23.57 13.54 2.51
C ASP A 72 -22.26 13.85 1.78
N ILE A 73 -22.35 14.60 0.69
CA ILE A 73 -21.18 15.26 0.08
C ILE A 73 -21.48 16.75 0.04
N TYR A 74 -20.53 17.55 0.53
CA TYR A 74 -20.61 19.00 0.60
C TYR A 74 -19.64 19.64 -0.39
N VAL A 75 -20.07 20.77 -0.94
CA VAL A 75 -19.19 21.75 -1.56
C VAL A 75 -19.26 23.00 -0.69
N GLU A 76 -18.10 23.47 -0.23
CA GLU A 76 -18.00 24.49 0.82
C GLU A 76 -18.74 24.07 2.11
N SER A 77 -19.91 24.66 2.38
CA SER A 77 -20.77 24.37 3.53
C SER A 77 -22.14 23.81 3.13
N GLU A 78 -22.41 23.65 1.83
CA GLU A 78 -23.71 23.27 1.31
C GLU A 78 -23.71 21.82 0.83
N SER A 79 -24.75 21.07 1.21
CA SER A 79 -24.90 19.67 0.77
C SER A 79 -25.33 19.63 -0.69
N VAL A 80 -24.52 18.96 -1.52
CA VAL A 80 -24.77 18.73 -2.95
C VAL A 80 -25.17 17.28 -3.24
N TYR A 81 -25.12 16.41 -2.22
CA TYR A 81 -25.59 15.04 -2.30
C TYR A 81 -25.98 14.56 -0.90
N ASN A 82 -27.11 13.86 -0.80
CA ASN A 82 -27.52 13.12 0.39
C ASN A 82 -28.15 11.79 -0.04
N ASN A 83 -27.75 10.70 0.60
CA ASN A 83 -28.42 9.41 0.48
C ASN A 83 -28.26 8.61 1.77
N THR A 84 -29.36 8.08 2.29
CA THR A 84 -29.37 7.28 3.54
C THR A 84 -29.46 5.78 3.29
N GLU A 85 -29.70 5.35 2.04
CA GLU A 85 -29.69 3.94 1.67
C GLU A 85 -28.26 3.39 1.66
N LYS A 86 -28.10 2.09 1.94
CA LYS A 86 -26.77 1.44 1.89
C LYS A 86 -26.35 1.08 0.47
N GLN A 87 -27.32 0.86 -0.43
CA GLN A 87 -27.06 0.49 -1.82
C GLN A 87 -26.86 1.75 -2.65
N ASP A 88 -25.88 1.71 -3.56
CA ASP A 88 -25.54 2.82 -4.48
C ASP A 88 -25.21 4.17 -3.80
N ASN A 89 -24.90 4.17 -2.50
CA ASN A 89 -24.56 5.38 -1.77
C ASN A 89 -23.08 5.77 -1.99
N LEU A 90 -22.88 6.84 -2.76
CA LEU A 90 -21.55 7.35 -3.13
C LEU A 90 -20.81 7.96 -1.92
N ALA A 91 -21.49 8.73 -1.08
CA ALA A 91 -20.90 9.27 0.15
C ALA A 91 -20.42 8.14 1.07
N LEU A 92 -21.27 7.13 1.30
CA LEU A 92 -20.92 5.99 2.16
C LEU A 92 -19.77 5.16 1.58
N LEU A 93 -19.67 5.03 0.26
CA LEU A 93 -18.57 4.35 -0.43
C LEU A 93 -17.23 5.02 -0.08
N PHE A 94 -17.12 6.32 -0.29
CA PHE A 94 -15.91 7.09 0.02
C PHE A 94 -15.63 7.13 1.52
N PHE A 95 -16.67 7.36 2.33
CA PHE A 95 -16.55 7.48 3.77
C PHE A 95 -16.06 6.17 4.43
N LYS A 96 -16.56 5.02 3.98
CA LYS A 96 -16.18 3.69 4.48
C LYS A 96 -14.71 3.38 4.22
N ASP A 97 -14.18 3.86 3.10
CA ASP A 97 -12.79 3.64 2.71
C ASP A 97 -11.89 4.82 3.16
N GLY A 98 -12.38 5.66 4.08
CA GLY A 98 -11.59 6.69 4.75
C GLY A 98 -11.56 8.04 4.04
N ILE A 99 -12.04 8.19 2.81
CA ILE A 99 -12.02 9.46 2.09
C ILE A 99 -12.94 10.49 2.78
N ARG A 100 -12.38 11.67 3.07
CA ARG A 100 -13.08 12.84 3.65
C ARG A 100 -13.08 14.03 2.71
N GLU A 101 -12.10 14.14 1.83
CA GLU A 101 -12.11 15.14 0.78
C GLU A 101 -11.66 14.50 -0.54
N LEU A 102 -12.28 14.90 -1.64
CA LEU A 102 -11.91 14.51 -2.98
C LEU A 102 -11.94 15.77 -3.86
N ALA A 103 -10.80 16.14 -4.40
CA ALA A 103 -10.61 17.33 -5.22
C ALA A 103 -10.28 16.96 -6.66
N PHE A 104 -11.05 17.50 -7.60
CA PHE A 104 -10.79 17.40 -9.02
C PHE A 104 -10.31 18.75 -9.53
N HIS A 105 -9.27 18.75 -10.35
CA HIS A 105 -8.67 19.96 -10.88
C HIS A 105 -8.95 20.10 -12.39
N LYS A 106 -8.95 21.35 -12.85
CA LYS A 106 -9.05 21.71 -14.25
C LYS A 106 -7.96 21.02 -15.09
N ASP A 107 -8.25 20.85 -16.38
CA ASP A 107 -7.39 20.19 -17.38
C ASP A 107 -7.17 18.69 -17.15
N MET A 108 -7.99 18.07 -16.27
CA MET A 108 -8.04 16.62 -16.09
C MET A 108 -8.37 15.90 -17.42
N PRO A 109 -7.49 15.00 -17.91
CA PRO A 109 -7.73 14.26 -19.15
C PRO A 109 -8.84 13.22 -18.97
N GLU A 110 -9.56 12.91 -20.07
CA GLU A 110 -10.64 11.91 -20.08
C GLU A 110 -10.15 10.53 -19.61
N GLU A 111 -8.90 10.17 -19.93
CA GLU A 111 -8.26 8.92 -19.49
C GLU A 111 -8.12 8.84 -17.96
N GLU A 112 -7.74 9.94 -17.32
CA GLU A 112 -7.58 10.03 -15.86
C GLU A 112 -8.94 9.93 -15.15
N LEU A 113 -9.97 10.57 -15.72
CA LEU A 113 -11.35 10.42 -15.26
C LEU A 113 -11.86 8.98 -15.45
N GLU A 114 -11.55 8.33 -16.57
CA GLU A 114 -11.93 6.94 -16.84
C GLU A 114 -11.33 5.99 -15.79
N GLU A 115 -10.04 6.16 -15.46
CA GLU A 115 -9.35 5.36 -14.44
C GLU A 115 -9.92 5.58 -13.04
N PHE A 116 -10.23 6.83 -12.67
CA PHE A 116 -10.93 7.11 -11.42
C PHE A 116 -12.32 6.44 -11.36
N LEU A 117 -13.09 6.54 -12.44
CA LEU A 117 -14.41 5.93 -12.55
C LEU A 117 -14.33 4.40 -12.46
N LYS A 118 -13.30 3.77 -13.05
CA LYS A 118 -13.04 2.34 -12.90
C LYS A 118 -12.83 1.97 -11.43
N ILE A 119 -12.00 2.70 -10.70
CA ILE A 119 -11.74 2.46 -9.27
C ILE A 119 -13.03 2.51 -8.46
N ILE A 120 -13.83 3.57 -8.58
CA ILE A 120 -15.05 3.69 -7.76
C ILE A 120 -16.17 2.73 -8.22
N SER A 121 -16.05 2.15 -9.42
CA SER A 121 -16.99 1.14 -9.95
C SER A 121 -16.68 -0.28 -9.47
N LEU A 122 -15.53 -0.49 -8.85
CA LEU A 122 -15.16 -1.77 -8.24
C LEU A 122 -16.14 -2.12 -7.10
N GLU A 123 -16.54 -3.39 -7.00
CA GLU A 123 -17.43 -3.86 -5.92
C GLU A 123 -16.66 -4.06 -4.61
N PHE A 124 -16.52 -2.99 -3.81
CA PHE A 124 -16.02 -3.07 -2.42
C PHE A 124 -17.08 -3.69 -1.51
N GLY A 125 -17.18 -5.02 -1.57
CA GLY A 125 -18.21 -5.78 -0.88
C GLY A 125 -18.43 -7.20 -1.40
N ARG A 126 -17.76 -7.60 -2.49
CA ARG A 126 -17.54 -9.01 -2.82
C ARG A 126 -16.06 -9.34 -2.64
N GLU A 127 -15.80 -10.58 -2.22
CA GLU A 127 -14.56 -11.16 -1.68
C GLU A 127 -13.31 -11.12 -2.60
N THR A 128 -13.22 -10.24 -3.59
CA THR A 128 -12.21 -10.31 -4.66
C THR A 128 -11.42 -9.03 -4.90
N ILE A 129 -11.64 -7.95 -4.14
CA ILE A 129 -10.84 -6.72 -4.25
C ILE A 129 -10.30 -6.41 -2.86
N GLU A 130 -8.98 -6.62 -2.71
CA GLU A 130 -8.27 -6.65 -1.43
C GLU A 130 -7.67 -5.30 -1.00
N ASP A 131 -7.63 -4.34 -1.91
CA ASP A 131 -7.18 -2.96 -1.65
C ASP A 131 -8.42 -2.07 -1.49
N ASP A 132 -8.42 -1.13 -0.55
CA ASP A 132 -9.48 -0.12 -0.39
C ASP A 132 -9.38 0.97 -1.48
N ILE A 133 -10.44 1.78 -1.67
CA ILE A 133 -10.45 2.86 -2.68
C ILE A 133 -9.23 3.76 -2.51
N VAL A 134 -8.85 4.10 -1.27
CA VAL A 134 -7.68 4.93 -0.98
C VAL A 134 -6.40 4.31 -1.55
N THR A 135 -6.19 3.02 -1.35
CA THR A 135 -5.02 2.30 -1.87
C THR A 135 -5.01 2.30 -3.40
N LEU A 136 -6.17 2.09 -4.04
CA LEU A 136 -6.26 2.07 -5.50
C LEU A 136 -6.10 3.47 -6.12
N LEU A 137 -6.66 4.52 -5.50
CA LEU A 137 -6.44 5.91 -5.91
C LEU A 137 -4.96 6.28 -5.81
N TRP A 138 -4.28 5.83 -4.75
CA TRP A 138 -2.83 6.02 -4.59
C TRP A 138 -2.01 5.29 -5.66
N GLN A 139 -2.30 4.01 -5.94
CA GLN A 139 -1.56 3.22 -6.93
C GLN A 139 -1.59 3.84 -8.34
N LYS A 140 -2.62 4.62 -8.66
CA LYS A 140 -2.75 5.27 -9.96
C LYS A 140 -1.98 6.58 -10.11
N ASP A 141 -1.53 7.19 -9.00
CA ASP A 141 -0.78 8.45 -9.00
C ASP A 141 -1.42 9.53 -9.89
N PHE A 142 -2.68 9.85 -9.60
CA PHE A 142 -3.44 10.85 -10.33
C PHE A 142 -2.79 12.25 -10.21
N LYS A 143 -2.72 12.97 -11.34
CA LYS A 143 -2.15 14.32 -11.41
C LYS A 143 -3.18 15.40 -11.11
N HIS A 144 -4.44 15.15 -11.46
CA HIS A 144 -5.54 16.12 -11.38
C HIS A 144 -6.64 15.70 -10.39
N ILE A 145 -6.49 14.57 -9.72
CA ILE A 145 -7.43 14.07 -8.71
C ILE A 145 -6.67 13.87 -7.39
N ASN A 146 -6.99 14.68 -6.40
CA ASN A 146 -6.41 14.63 -5.06
C ASN A 146 -7.45 14.18 -4.05
N TYR A 147 -7.04 13.60 -2.94
CA TYR A 147 -7.96 13.24 -1.87
C TYR A 147 -7.31 13.44 -0.49
N ILE A 148 -8.17 13.68 0.51
CA ILE A 148 -7.82 13.62 1.94
C ILE A 148 -8.58 12.42 2.50
N ALA A 149 -7.85 11.52 3.15
CA ALA A 149 -8.43 10.42 3.89
C ALA A 149 -8.20 10.60 5.39
N ASP A 150 -9.15 10.16 6.20
CA ASP A 150 -9.10 10.11 7.65
C ASP A 150 -8.56 8.75 8.08
N ASP A 151 -7.57 8.77 8.96
CA ASP A 151 -6.78 7.62 9.40
C ASP A 151 -7.61 6.60 10.24
N THR A 152 -8.91 6.80 10.37
CA THR A 152 -9.85 6.09 11.26
C THR A 152 -10.42 4.76 10.75
N PHE A 153 -9.82 4.07 9.78
CA PHE A 153 -10.26 2.70 9.39
C PHE A 153 -9.27 1.56 9.68
N LEU A 154 -8.47 1.73 10.73
CA LEU A 154 -7.90 0.61 11.48
C LEU A 154 -8.04 0.79 13.01
N THR A 155 -9.26 1.04 13.51
CA THR A 155 -9.76 0.53 14.81
C THR A 155 -11.17 1.06 15.10
N GLU A 156 -12.13 0.17 15.32
CA GLU A 156 -13.05 0.41 16.43
C GLU A 156 -12.15 0.37 17.69
N SER A 157 -12.21 1.42 18.51
CA SER A 157 -11.44 1.68 19.74
C SER A 157 -10.13 2.49 19.56
N GLU A 158 -10.17 3.80 19.77
CA GLU A 158 -9.70 4.48 21.01
C GLU A 158 -9.42 5.96 20.75
N ASP A 159 -10.14 6.81 21.50
CA ASP A 159 -10.16 8.29 21.42
C ASP A 159 -9.27 8.99 22.48
N GLU A 160 -8.41 8.29 23.22
CA GLU A 160 -7.81 8.90 24.43
C GLU A 160 -6.30 9.19 24.38
N GLU A 161 -5.56 8.77 23.33
CA GLU A 161 -4.09 8.93 23.30
C GLU A 161 -3.61 10.24 22.61
N ILE A 162 -4.48 10.89 21.83
CA ILE A 162 -4.12 12.02 20.96
C ILE A 162 -3.81 13.32 21.74
N ASN A 163 -4.22 13.43 23.01
CA ASN A 163 -4.08 14.68 23.77
C ASN A 163 -2.81 14.80 24.63
N ALA A 164 -1.93 13.80 24.69
CA ALA A 164 -0.74 13.84 25.55
C ALA A 164 0.57 14.29 24.85
N ILE A 165 0.66 14.23 23.51
CA ILE A 165 1.95 14.34 22.79
C ILE A 165 2.13 15.66 22.01
N LYS A 166 1.17 16.59 22.09
CA LYS A 166 1.27 17.91 21.42
C LYS A 166 2.25 18.92 22.07
N GLY A 167 3.09 18.50 23.02
CA GLY A 167 3.91 19.41 23.83
C GLY A 167 5.39 19.59 23.44
N LEU A 168 5.97 18.82 22.53
CA LEU A 168 7.43 18.78 22.36
C LEU A 168 7.88 18.85 20.89
N LYS A 169 7.55 19.95 20.20
CA LYS A 169 8.16 20.31 18.92
C LYS A 169 8.75 21.71 18.99
N GLN A 170 10.05 21.80 19.27
CA GLN A 170 10.92 22.89 18.82
C GLN A 170 12.38 22.54 19.11
N GLN A 171 13.07 22.09 18.07
CA GLN A 171 14.51 22.34 17.83
C GLN A 171 14.86 21.64 16.51
N ALA A 172 14.54 22.32 15.40
CA ALA A 172 15.15 22.03 14.12
C ALA A 172 16.45 22.84 14.06
N THR A 173 17.55 22.16 13.77
CA THR A 173 18.92 22.66 13.71
C THR A 173 19.02 23.84 12.73
N ASP A 174 19.48 24.98 13.23
CA ASP A 174 19.53 26.27 12.52
C ASP A 174 20.83 26.32 11.68
N PRO A 175 20.88 26.96 10.49
CA PRO A 175 22.13 27.34 9.80
C PRO A 175 23.24 27.88 10.72
N VAL A 176 22.87 28.50 11.85
CA VAL A 176 23.78 28.92 12.93
C VAL A 176 24.60 27.76 13.54
N ASP A 177 24.06 26.55 13.64
CA ASP A 177 24.74 25.38 14.21
C ASP A 177 25.86 24.84 13.30
N LEU A 178 25.74 25.02 11.98
CA LEU A 178 26.79 24.70 11.01
C LEU A 178 27.98 25.65 11.16
N LYS A 179 27.69 26.95 11.33
CA LYS A 179 28.72 27.98 11.56
C LYS A 179 29.45 27.77 12.88
N LYS A 180 28.71 27.42 13.93
CA LYS A 180 29.28 27.15 15.27
C LYS A 180 30.21 25.94 15.27
N ALA A 181 29.82 24.86 14.60
CA ALA A 181 30.65 23.66 14.49
C ALA A 181 31.96 23.88 13.70
N TYR A 182 31.98 24.83 12.76
CA TYR A 182 33.19 25.26 12.05
C TYR A 182 34.10 26.14 12.92
N GLU A 183 33.53 27.11 13.64
CA GLU A 183 34.26 27.93 14.61
C GLU A 183 34.94 27.04 15.67
N ASP A 184 34.24 26.02 16.18
CA ASP A 184 34.78 25.06 17.14
C ASP A 184 35.98 24.25 16.57
N SER A 185 35.96 23.88 15.28
CA SER A 185 37.09 23.16 14.62
C SER A 185 38.32 24.04 14.37
N LEU A 186 38.12 25.34 14.11
CA LEU A 186 39.21 26.30 13.93
C LEU A 186 39.93 26.62 15.24
N HIS A 187 39.25 26.50 16.38
CA HIS A 187 39.82 26.77 17.70
C HIS A 187 40.71 25.63 18.24
N GLU A 188 40.74 24.46 17.61
CA GLU A 188 41.66 23.36 18.00
C GLU A 188 43.05 23.44 17.33
N GLN A 189 43.29 24.36 16.38
CA GLN A 189 44.57 24.50 15.66
C GLN A 189 45.53 25.61 16.18
N GLU A 190 45.45 26.04 17.44
CA GLU A 190 46.49 26.91 18.04
C GLU A 190 47.67 26.09 18.60
N SER A 191 48.29 25.21 17.79
CA SER A 191 49.61 24.64 18.09
C SER A 191 50.16 23.80 16.93
N ALA A 192 50.74 24.45 15.92
CA ALA A 192 52.07 24.13 15.39
C ALA A 192 52.36 24.93 14.10
N THR A 193 53.58 25.43 14.01
CA THR A 193 54.06 26.42 13.05
C THR A 193 54.46 25.89 11.67
N SER A 194 54.22 26.76 10.68
CA SER A 194 55.02 27.10 9.48
C SER A 194 54.99 26.22 8.21
N VAL A 195 54.24 26.68 7.19
CA VAL A 195 54.66 27.26 5.86
C VAL A 195 53.33 27.48 5.06
N PRO A 196 53.16 28.57 4.27
CA PRO A 196 51.83 29.03 3.87
C PRO A 196 51.31 28.25 2.65
N ILE A 197 50.42 27.30 2.90
CA ILE A 197 49.37 26.91 1.96
C ILE A 197 48.27 27.94 2.16
N ILE A 198 47.77 28.58 1.10
CA ILE A 198 46.58 29.44 1.20
C ILE A 198 45.38 28.50 1.39
N PRO A 199 44.84 28.34 2.61
CA PRO A 199 43.56 27.67 2.79
C PRO A 199 42.50 28.65 2.27
N LEU A 200 41.33 28.17 1.83
CA LEU A 200 40.18 29.04 1.67
C LEU A 200 40.03 29.84 2.97
N THR A 201 40.07 31.17 2.87
CA THR A 201 40.02 31.99 4.08
C THR A 201 38.64 31.87 4.72
N ALA A 202 38.53 32.13 6.01
CA ALA A 202 37.23 32.18 6.69
C ALA A 202 36.24 33.16 6.02
N GLU A 203 36.74 34.12 5.23
CA GLU A 203 35.94 35.03 4.40
C GLU A 203 35.44 34.37 3.10
N ASP A 204 36.27 33.60 2.39
CA ASP A 204 35.85 32.83 1.21
C ASP A 204 34.80 31.77 1.57
N PHE A 205 34.94 31.18 2.75
CA PHE A 205 34.00 30.21 3.31
C PHE A 205 32.69 30.87 3.78
N LYS A 206 32.76 32.07 4.38
CA LYS A 206 31.57 32.90 4.67
C LYS A 206 30.84 33.28 3.39
N LEU A 207 31.56 33.59 2.33
CA LEU A 207 30.99 33.91 1.03
C LEU A 207 30.26 32.69 0.45
N LEU A 208 30.84 31.48 0.56
CA LEU A 208 30.21 30.22 0.16
C LEU A 208 28.95 29.88 0.99
N LEU A 209 28.97 30.10 2.30
CA LEU A 209 27.78 29.95 3.16
C LEU A 209 26.69 30.96 2.81
N THR A 210 27.06 32.22 2.55
CA THR A 210 26.13 33.29 2.10
C THR A 210 25.56 32.97 0.70
N ILE A 211 26.32 32.27 -0.13
CA ILE A 211 25.92 31.81 -1.47
C ILE A 211 24.92 30.65 -1.37
N LEU A 212 25.10 29.72 -0.43
CA LEU A 212 24.18 28.62 -0.11
C LEU A 212 22.86 29.11 0.53
N GLU A 213 22.90 30.23 1.27
CA GLU A 213 21.72 30.89 1.86
C GLU A 213 20.81 31.57 0.80
N LYS A 214 21.33 31.88 -0.39
CA LYS A 214 20.62 32.72 -1.38
C LYS A 214 20.11 32.01 -2.63
N ASP A 215 20.66 30.84 -2.99
CA ASP A 215 20.17 30.03 -4.12
C ASP A 215 20.74 28.62 -3.96
N SER A 216 19.92 27.56 -3.97
CA SER A 216 20.26 26.42 -3.09
C SER A 216 20.43 25.05 -3.76
N GLU A 217 20.09 24.86 -5.03
CA GLU A 217 20.25 23.53 -5.69
C GLU A 217 21.55 23.41 -6.49
N GLU A 218 21.80 24.29 -7.49
CA GLU A 218 23.03 24.23 -8.31
C GLU A 218 24.32 24.39 -7.49
N LYS A 219 24.26 25.16 -6.40
CA LYS A 219 25.41 25.44 -5.54
C LYS A 219 25.74 24.29 -4.59
N LEU A 220 24.76 23.47 -4.20
CA LEU A 220 25.03 22.28 -3.38
C LEU A 220 25.71 21.18 -4.21
N ASP A 221 25.28 20.96 -5.45
CA ASP A 221 25.94 20.01 -6.36
C ASP A 221 27.39 20.43 -6.64
N THR A 222 27.62 21.72 -6.91
CA THR A 222 28.98 22.26 -7.09
C THR A 222 29.83 22.07 -5.83
N PHE A 223 29.25 22.31 -4.65
CA PHE A 223 29.93 22.14 -3.37
C PHE A 223 30.34 20.70 -3.11
N PHE A 224 29.44 19.73 -3.31
CA PHE A 224 29.82 18.32 -3.23
C PHE A 224 30.85 17.94 -4.29
N GLY A 225 30.77 18.53 -5.49
CA GLY A 225 31.80 18.46 -6.51
C GLY A 225 33.18 18.77 -5.95
N MET A 226 33.35 19.95 -5.34
CA MET A 226 34.60 20.38 -4.71
C MET A 226 35.04 19.44 -3.58
N LEU A 227 34.12 19.01 -2.69
CA LEU A 227 34.45 18.08 -1.61
C LEU A 227 34.99 16.74 -2.13
N PHE A 228 34.45 16.24 -3.25
CA PHE A 228 34.97 15.03 -3.87
C PHE A 228 36.34 15.26 -4.52
N GLU A 229 36.57 16.40 -5.19
CA GLU A 229 37.91 16.71 -5.74
C GLU A 229 38.96 16.78 -4.62
N ILE A 230 38.65 17.47 -3.51
CA ILE A 230 39.52 17.51 -2.33
C ILE A 230 39.78 16.10 -1.78
N LEU A 231 38.74 15.25 -1.75
CA LEU A 231 38.88 13.87 -1.32
C LEU A 231 39.79 13.05 -2.27
N TYR A 232 39.73 13.25 -3.58
CA TYR A 232 40.61 12.58 -4.56
C TYR A 232 42.06 13.07 -4.50
N ASP A 233 42.27 14.37 -4.28
CA ASP A 233 43.60 15.00 -4.28
C ASP A 233 44.37 14.84 -2.95
N SER A 234 43.75 14.25 -1.93
CA SER A 234 44.33 14.11 -0.59
C SER A 234 45.44 13.04 -0.51
N GLU A 235 46.63 13.38 -1.05
CA GLU A 235 47.85 12.57 -0.96
C GLU A 235 48.58 12.79 0.39
N ARG A 236 48.41 11.84 1.31
CA ARG A 236 49.15 11.65 2.59
C ARG A 236 48.81 12.60 3.76
N SER A 237 48.02 12.01 4.66
CA SER A 237 48.11 12.06 6.13
C SER A 237 47.69 13.28 6.94
N VAL A 238 47.08 14.32 6.39
CA VAL A 238 46.37 15.32 7.22
C VAL A 238 45.03 15.67 6.57
N ASP A 239 43.97 15.39 7.35
CA ASP A 239 42.58 15.86 7.28
C ASP A 239 41.53 15.14 6.42
N TYR A 240 41.65 13.82 6.21
CA TYR A 240 40.47 12.98 5.88
C TYR A 240 39.35 13.12 6.92
N GLU A 241 39.68 13.36 8.19
CA GLU A 241 38.69 13.52 9.25
C GLU A 241 37.85 14.79 9.09
N ASP A 242 38.48 15.92 8.79
CA ASP A 242 37.77 17.17 8.53
C ASP A 242 36.94 17.09 7.25
N ILE A 243 37.52 16.54 6.17
CA ILE A 243 36.79 16.33 4.91
C ILE A 243 35.54 15.48 5.17
N VAL A 244 35.68 14.36 5.88
CA VAL A 244 34.56 13.50 6.26
C VAL A 244 33.55 14.24 7.13
N PHE A 245 34.01 15.03 8.10
CA PHE A 245 33.14 15.84 8.95
C PHE A 245 32.31 16.83 8.13
N PHE A 246 32.93 17.56 7.19
CA PHE A 246 32.23 18.46 6.27
C PHE A 246 31.24 17.71 5.39
N PHE A 247 31.61 16.56 4.82
CA PHE A 247 30.68 15.70 4.09
C PHE A 247 29.46 15.36 4.94
N MET A 248 29.65 14.91 6.19
CA MET A 248 28.56 14.54 7.08
C MET A 248 27.63 15.72 7.37
N LYS A 249 28.17 16.91 7.66
CA LYS A 249 27.39 18.12 7.93
C LYS A 249 26.60 18.60 6.71
N SER A 250 27.20 18.57 5.53
CA SER A 250 26.53 18.97 4.29
C SER A 250 25.47 17.97 3.87
N ILE A 251 25.70 16.67 4.10
CA ILE A 251 24.69 15.63 3.88
C ILE A 251 23.51 15.81 4.85
N GLU A 252 23.77 16.07 6.13
CA GLU A 252 22.75 16.33 7.15
C GLU A 252 21.82 17.49 6.74
N TYR A 253 22.40 18.60 6.28
CA TYR A 253 21.66 19.75 5.76
C TYR A 253 20.85 19.41 4.50
N THR A 254 21.46 18.69 3.56
CA THR A 254 20.84 18.32 2.28
C THR A 254 19.63 17.41 2.50
N VAL A 255 19.76 16.40 3.36
CA VAL A 255 18.65 15.52 3.76
C VAL A 255 17.58 16.31 4.47
N SER A 256 17.92 17.13 5.48
CA SER A 256 16.93 17.96 6.21
C SER A 256 16.15 18.93 5.32
N SER A 257 16.73 19.29 4.18
CA SER A 257 16.10 20.12 3.15
C SER A 257 15.29 19.31 2.12
N ALA A 258 15.12 18.00 2.32
CA ALA A 258 14.45 17.06 1.41
C ALA A 258 15.02 17.03 -0.02
N LYS A 259 16.30 17.39 -0.20
CA LYS A 259 16.98 17.42 -1.51
C LYS A 259 17.51 16.04 -1.90
N PHE A 260 16.60 15.07 -2.04
CA PHE A 260 16.92 13.69 -2.37
C PHE A 260 17.72 13.49 -3.68
N PRO A 261 17.53 14.28 -4.75
CA PRO A 261 18.36 14.14 -5.96
C PRO A 261 19.86 14.31 -5.70
N ILE A 262 20.23 15.37 -4.97
CA ILE A 262 21.63 15.72 -4.66
C ILE A 262 22.27 14.63 -3.80
N ILE A 263 21.62 14.23 -2.71
CA ILE A 263 22.16 13.19 -1.83
C ILE A 263 22.24 11.83 -2.55
N THR A 264 21.32 11.53 -3.47
CA THR A 264 21.41 10.33 -4.31
C THR A 264 22.70 10.33 -5.14
N ASN A 265 23.02 11.45 -5.81
CA ASN A 265 24.25 11.59 -6.58
C ASN A 265 25.51 11.42 -5.72
N VAL A 266 25.52 12.01 -4.52
CA VAL A 266 26.61 11.85 -3.55
C VAL A 266 26.79 10.37 -3.18
N LEU A 267 25.70 9.66 -2.84
CA LEU A 267 25.77 8.24 -2.48
C LEU A 267 26.23 7.36 -3.65
N VAL A 268 25.83 7.67 -4.89
CA VAL A 268 26.31 6.95 -6.09
C VAL A 268 27.83 7.11 -6.23
N ARG A 269 28.36 8.33 -6.10
CA ARG A 269 29.81 8.59 -6.15
C ARG A 269 30.56 7.87 -5.03
N LEU A 270 30.06 7.92 -3.80
CA LEU A 270 30.65 7.19 -2.66
C LEU A 270 30.69 5.68 -2.93
N LYS A 271 29.61 5.09 -3.45
CA LYS A 271 29.61 3.66 -3.79
C LYS A 271 30.62 3.30 -4.87
N LYS A 272 30.82 4.17 -5.86
CA LYS A 272 31.85 3.97 -6.89
C LYS A 272 33.26 3.90 -6.26
N ILE A 273 33.58 4.85 -5.37
CA ILE A 273 34.84 4.87 -4.60
C ILE A 273 34.99 3.60 -3.76
N ILE A 274 33.91 3.12 -3.15
CA ILE A 274 33.95 1.90 -2.31
C ILE A 274 34.19 0.63 -3.13
N SER A 275 33.58 0.55 -4.33
CA SER A 275 33.66 -0.63 -5.20
C SER A 275 34.92 -0.73 -6.03
N ASP A 276 35.63 0.39 -6.22
CA ASP A 276 36.81 0.46 -7.07
C ASP A 276 38.04 -0.06 -6.31
N GLU A 277 38.62 -1.16 -6.79
CA GLU A 277 39.76 -1.84 -6.17
C GLU A 277 41.04 -1.01 -6.18
N ASP A 278 41.17 -0.08 -7.13
CA ASP A 278 42.35 0.80 -7.28
C ASP A 278 42.28 2.04 -6.39
N THR A 279 41.14 2.28 -5.73
CA THR A 279 40.98 3.42 -4.79
C THR A 279 41.86 3.25 -3.56
N ASP A 280 42.54 4.34 -3.17
CA ASP A 280 43.34 4.43 -1.95
C ASP A 280 42.57 3.89 -0.71
N PRO A 281 43.20 3.06 0.15
CA PRO A 281 42.52 2.45 1.29
C PRO A 281 41.92 3.45 2.30
N GLU A 282 42.58 4.57 2.57
CA GLU A 282 42.08 5.59 3.51
C GLU A 282 40.94 6.40 2.90
N MET A 283 41.02 6.71 1.60
CA MET A 283 39.91 7.29 0.85
C MET A 283 38.68 6.35 0.86
N ARG A 284 38.89 5.06 0.60
CA ARG A 284 37.83 4.04 0.64
C ARG A 284 37.20 3.95 2.03
N ARG A 285 38.03 3.94 3.08
CA ARG A 285 37.57 3.94 4.47
C ARG A 285 36.74 5.18 4.81
N SER A 286 37.16 6.35 4.34
CA SER A 286 36.44 7.62 4.48
C SER A 286 35.08 7.58 3.79
N ALA A 287 35.02 7.07 2.56
CA ALA A 287 33.76 6.89 1.83
C ALA A 287 32.81 5.92 2.55
N ILE A 288 33.32 4.81 3.12
CA ILE A 288 32.52 3.89 3.94
C ILE A 288 31.98 4.61 5.19
N LYS A 289 32.82 5.39 5.89
CA LYS A 289 32.42 6.15 7.09
C LYS A 289 31.29 7.14 6.78
N ILE A 290 31.36 7.82 5.63
CA ILE A 290 30.29 8.73 5.17
C ILE A 290 29.01 7.94 4.85
N LEU A 291 29.10 6.83 4.10
CA LEU A 291 27.94 5.99 3.76
C LEU A 291 27.23 5.46 5.02
N LEU A 292 27.99 4.96 6.00
CA LEU A 292 27.46 4.48 7.28
C LEU A 292 26.76 5.59 8.07
N PHE A 293 27.26 6.83 8.00
CA PHE A 293 26.60 7.98 8.62
C PHE A 293 25.24 8.25 7.98
N VAL A 294 25.12 8.19 6.65
CA VAL A 294 23.83 8.40 5.95
C VAL A 294 22.79 7.35 6.34
N SER A 295 23.21 6.11 6.61
CA SER A 295 22.33 5.03 7.06
C SER A 295 22.10 5.00 8.58
N SER A 296 22.64 5.97 9.34
CA SER A 296 22.56 5.98 10.80
C SER A 296 21.17 6.34 11.31
N SER A 297 20.86 5.95 12.56
CA SER A 297 19.59 6.30 13.21
C SER A 297 19.31 7.81 13.23
N LYS A 298 20.36 8.65 13.33
CA LYS A 298 20.23 10.11 13.29
C LYS A 298 19.65 10.56 11.94
N MET A 299 20.24 10.08 10.86
CA MET A 299 19.82 10.45 9.50
C MET A 299 18.44 9.89 9.16
N ILE A 300 18.14 8.65 9.58
CA ILE A 300 16.80 8.08 9.39
C ILE A 300 15.75 8.84 10.21
N SER A 301 16.06 9.33 11.41
CA SER A 301 15.15 10.21 12.17
C SER A 301 14.84 11.53 11.46
N LEU A 302 15.81 12.12 10.77
CA LEU A 302 15.58 13.32 9.94
C LEU A 302 14.63 13.00 8.79
N ILE A 303 14.83 11.86 8.12
CA ILE A 303 13.90 11.36 7.10
C ILE A 303 12.50 11.19 7.69
N GLY A 304 12.37 10.57 8.87
CA GLY A 304 11.08 10.45 9.57
C GLY A 304 10.38 11.79 9.79
N THR A 305 11.14 12.84 10.13
CA THR A 305 10.58 14.20 10.29
C THR A 305 10.05 14.76 8.97
N ILE A 306 10.75 14.49 7.86
CA ILE A 306 10.32 14.89 6.51
C ILE A 306 9.07 14.12 6.10
N LEU A 307 9.05 12.80 6.32
CA LEU A 307 7.91 11.91 6.03
C LEU A 307 6.66 12.25 6.87
N ALA A 308 6.85 12.82 8.05
CA ALA A 308 5.76 13.33 8.90
C ALA A 308 5.28 14.73 8.50
N SER A 309 5.93 15.39 7.55
CA SER A 309 5.60 16.75 7.11
C SER A 309 4.89 16.73 5.75
N GLU A 310 4.24 17.84 5.39
CA GLU A 310 3.61 18.02 4.07
C GLU A 310 4.62 18.39 2.95
N ARG A 311 5.92 18.22 3.19
CA ARG A 311 6.96 18.55 2.21
C ARG A 311 6.88 17.60 1.02
N LYS A 312 6.76 18.17 -0.18
CA LYS A 312 6.74 17.41 -1.43
C LYS A 312 8.16 17.10 -1.89
N PHE A 313 8.39 15.86 -2.31
CA PHE A 313 9.59 15.40 -3.00
C PHE A 313 9.20 14.25 -3.92
N GLU A 314 10.03 13.95 -4.92
CA GLU A 314 9.73 12.89 -5.87
C GLU A 314 9.95 11.50 -5.25
N HIS A 315 8.91 10.67 -5.24
CA HIS A 315 8.95 9.32 -4.65
C HIS A 315 9.98 8.41 -5.33
N SER A 316 10.09 8.47 -6.67
CA SER A 316 11.03 7.66 -7.44
C SER A 316 12.50 7.92 -7.04
N VAL A 317 12.83 9.19 -6.78
CA VAL A 317 14.16 9.64 -6.35
C VAL A 317 14.41 9.24 -4.91
N PHE A 318 13.42 9.43 -4.03
CA PHE A 318 13.51 8.97 -2.63
C PHE A 318 13.75 7.46 -2.55
N GLN A 319 13.04 6.66 -3.34
CA GLN A 319 13.26 5.22 -3.38
C GLN A 319 14.68 4.87 -3.88
N THR A 320 15.20 5.61 -4.86
CA THR A 320 16.58 5.42 -5.35
C THR A 320 17.60 5.74 -4.27
N PHE A 321 17.43 6.85 -3.56
CA PHE A 321 18.21 7.19 -2.37
C PHE A 321 18.19 6.06 -1.34
N VAL A 322 17.00 5.55 -0.98
CA VAL A 322 16.86 4.47 0.00
C VAL A 322 17.57 3.19 -0.46
N ARG A 323 17.49 2.80 -1.74
CA ARG A 323 18.21 1.64 -2.27
C ARG A 323 19.74 1.75 -2.13
N LEU A 324 20.27 2.96 -2.04
CA LEU A 324 21.70 3.20 -1.84
C LEU A 324 22.15 3.07 -0.38
N LEU A 325 21.25 3.19 0.60
CA LEU A 325 21.58 3.01 2.02
C LEU A 325 22.08 1.59 2.32
N ASP A 326 22.80 1.41 3.41
CA ASP A 326 23.25 0.09 3.87
C ASP A 326 22.29 -0.53 4.89
N LYS A 327 22.60 -1.76 5.32
CA LYS A 327 21.74 -2.55 6.21
C LYS A 327 21.45 -1.89 7.56
N ASN A 328 22.32 -1.00 8.04
CA ASN A 328 22.15 -0.31 9.32
C ASN A 328 20.94 0.64 9.33
N ALA A 329 20.39 0.97 8.15
CA ALA A 329 19.16 1.75 8.04
C ALA A 329 17.90 0.95 8.41
N VAL A 330 17.93 -0.39 8.37
CA VAL A 330 16.75 -1.23 8.59
C VAL A 330 16.17 -1.06 10.00
N PRO A 331 16.93 -1.20 11.11
CA PRO A 331 16.36 -1.04 12.45
C PRO A 331 15.78 0.36 12.72
N PRO A 332 16.41 1.48 12.32
CA PRO A 332 15.81 2.80 12.45
C PRO A 332 14.50 2.97 11.63
N PHE A 333 14.42 2.43 10.42
CA PHE A 333 13.17 2.46 9.65
C PHE A 333 12.07 1.61 10.31
N LEU A 334 12.43 0.48 10.94
CA LEU A 334 11.46 -0.30 11.74
C LEU A 334 10.89 0.51 12.90
N ASN A 335 11.70 1.34 13.57
CA ASN A 335 11.21 2.23 14.63
C ASN A 335 10.26 3.30 14.07
N LEU A 336 10.59 3.90 12.92
CA LEU A 336 9.71 4.89 12.28
C LEU A 336 8.34 4.33 11.90
N LEU A 337 8.23 3.03 11.61
CA LEU A 337 6.96 2.39 11.32
C LEU A 337 5.98 2.48 12.51
N VAL A 338 6.51 2.56 13.73
CA VAL A 338 5.75 2.73 14.98
C VAL A 338 5.48 4.20 15.26
N ASP A 339 6.51 5.04 15.13
CA ASP A 339 6.48 6.43 15.57
C ASP A 339 5.65 7.33 14.63
N LEU A 340 5.70 7.07 13.33
CA LEU A 340 4.98 7.88 12.34
C LEU A 340 3.48 7.70 12.50
N GLN A 341 2.74 8.80 12.48
CA GLN A 341 1.29 8.80 12.53
C GLN A 341 0.68 8.83 11.12
N SER A 342 1.29 9.60 10.22
CA SER A 342 0.84 9.74 8.83
C SER A 342 0.85 8.41 8.08
N ILE A 343 -0.29 8.06 7.48
CA ILE A 343 -0.40 6.89 6.57
C ILE A 343 0.60 7.00 5.42
N HIS A 344 0.74 8.19 4.82
CA HIS A 344 1.69 8.41 3.73
C HIS A 344 3.13 8.13 4.20
N GLY A 345 3.52 8.70 5.34
CA GLY A 345 4.84 8.46 5.93
C GLY A 345 5.09 6.99 6.24
N ARG A 346 4.10 6.28 6.84
CA ARG A 346 4.19 4.83 7.08
C ARG A 346 4.35 4.02 5.80
N ARG A 347 3.66 4.39 4.71
CA ARG A 347 3.79 3.74 3.41
C ARG A 347 5.20 3.93 2.84
N MET A 348 5.76 5.13 2.91
CA MET A 348 7.14 5.41 2.50
C MET A 348 8.16 4.57 3.29
N VAL A 349 7.93 4.40 4.60
CA VAL A 349 8.75 3.53 5.44
C VAL A 349 8.60 2.05 5.06
N ILE A 350 7.38 1.58 4.75
CA ILE A 350 7.14 0.23 4.25
C ILE A 350 7.91 -0.02 2.94
N ASP A 351 7.79 0.87 1.96
CA ASP A 351 8.50 0.77 0.68
C ASP A 351 10.04 0.77 0.88
N ALA A 352 10.51 1.57 1.83
CA ALA A 352 11.92 1.61 2.21
C ALA A 352 12.38 0.27 2.81
N LEU A 353 11.59 -0.31 3.72
CA LEU A 353 11.87 -1.60 4.35
C LEU A 353 11.77 -2.76 3.36
N VAL A 354 10.88 -2.70 2.35
CA VAL A 354 10.85 -3.68 1.25
C VAL A 354 12.15 -3.61 0.44
N SER A 355 12.63 -2.41 0.14
CA SER A 355 13.87 -2.20 -0.62
C SER A 355 15.14 -2.58 0.16
N LEU A 356 15.16 -2.34 1.47
CA LEU A 356 16.31 -2.57 2.34
C LEU A 356 16.31 -3.96 2.99
N GLY A 357 15.15 -4.58 3.14
CA GLY A 357 14.95 -5.86 3.80
C GLY A 357 15.89 -6.98 3.36
N PRO A 358 16.14 -7.17 2.05
CA PRO A 358 17.13 -8.15 1.57
C PRO A 358 18.54 -7.96 2.13
N LYS A 359 18.90 -6.77 2.61
CA LYS A 359 20.21 -6.47 3.22
C LYS A 359 20.28 -6.84 4.72
N ASP A 360 19.13 -6.99 5.38
CA ASP A 360 19.02 -7.34 6.80
C ASP A 360 17.74 -8.10 7.17
N MET A 361 17.57 -9.27 6.57
CA MET A 361 16.42 -10.13 6.85
C MET A 361 16.26 -10.48 8.34
N PRO A 362 17.33 -10.74 9.13
CA PRO A 362 17.21 -11.01 10.57
C PRO A 362 16.50 -9.90 11.35
N SER A 363 16.75 -8.62 11.03
CA SER A 363 16.09 -7.49 11.69
C SER A 363 14.60 -7.43 11.36
N LEU A 364 14.21 -7.67 10.10
CA LEU A 364 12.79 -7.75 9.73
C LEU A 364 12.08 -8.91 10.44
N ILE A 365 12.69 -10.10 10.44
CA ILE A 365 12.14 -11.28 11.14
C ILE A 365 11.95 -11.00 12.63
N LYS A 366 12.88 -10.30 13.28
CA LYS A 366 12.75 -9.91 14.70
C LYS A 366 11.49 -9.07 14.95
N GLY A 367 11.08 -8.24 13.99
CA GLY A 367 9.86 -7.44 14.04
C GLY A 367 8.56 -8.25 14.17
N LEU A 368 8.58 -9.55 13.83
CA LEU A 368 7.43 -10.45 14.04
C LEU A 368 7.12 -10.71 15.53
N ASN A 369 8.04 -10.38 16.44
CA ASN A 369 7.86 -10.53 17.89
C ASN A 369 7.46 -9.21 18.58
N HIS A 370 7.03 -8.21 17.83
CA HIS A 370 6.63 -6.92 18.38
C HIS A 370 5.33 -7.05 19.20
N SER A 371 5.16 -6.28 20.28
CA SER A 371 3.97 -6.38 21.13
C SER A 371 2.68 -5.90 20.44
N GLN A 372 2.81 -4.99 19.47
CA GLN A 372 1.68 -4.36 18.81
C GLN A 372 1.32 -5.12 17.52
N TRP A 373 0.09 -5.61 17.44
CA TRP A 373 -0.43 -6.44 16.33
C TRP A 373 -0.26 -5.78 14.95
N TYR A 374 -0.40 -4.46 14.87
CA TYR A 374 -0.31 -3.72 13.60
C TYR A 374 1.12 -3.69 13.05
N VAL A 375 2.13 -3.67 13.93
CA VAL A 375 3.54 -3.76 13.54
C VAL A 375 3.80 -5.14 12.98
N ILE A 376 3.39 -6.21 13.69
CA ILE A 376 3.55 -7.59 13.20
C ILE A 376 2.89 -7.76 11.83
N ARG A 377 1.66 -7.29 11.65
CA ARG A 377 0.96 -7.32 10.35
C ARG A 377 1.76 -6.61 9.26
N ASN A 378 2.27 -5.41 9.53
CA ASN A 378 3.07 -4.66 8.56
C ASN A 378 4.37 -5.39 8.20
N ILE A 379 5.02 -6.03 9.17
CA ILE A 379 6.23 -6.83 8.92
C ILE A 379 5.90 -8.03 8.04
N ILE A 380 4.80 -8.74 8.29
CA ILE A 380 4.35 -9.85 7.43
C ILE A 380 4.09 -9.34 6.00
N TYR A 381 3.41 -8.20 5.86
CA TYR A 381 3.21 -7.55 4.56
C TYR A 381 4.54 -7.24 3.86
N ILE A 382 5.50 -6.61 4.57
CA ILE A 382 6.83 -6.29 4.03
C ILE A 382 7.54 -7.55 3.55
N LEU A 383 7.55 -8.61 4.36
CA LEU A 383 8.18 -9.90 4.03
C LEU A 383 7.54 -10.55 2.80
N ARG A 384 6.21 -10.47 2.67
CA ARG A 384 5.47 -10.91 1.48
C ARG A 384 5.91 -10.16 0.22
N GLN A 385 6.02 -8.83 0.30
CA GLN A 385 6.46 -8.00 -0.83
C GLN A 385 7.93 -8.27 -1.22
N ILE A 386 8.79 -8.64 -0.26
CA ILE A 386 10.17 -9.05 -0.55
C ILE A 386 10.21 -10.40 -1.29
N GLY A 387 9.28 -11.31 -0.98
CA GLY A 387 9.14 -12.58 -1.70
C GLY A 387 10.15 -13.67 -1.30
N ASP A 388 10.94 -13.46 -0.25
CA ASP A 388 11.91 -14.46 0.22
C ASP A 388 11.23 -15.60 0.98
N LYS A 389 11.12 -16.76 0.32
CA LYS A 389 10.49 -17.97 0.89
C LYS A 389 11.23 -18.56 2.10
N SER A 390 12.45 -18.12 2.42
CA SER A 390 13.17 -18.56 3.62
C SER A 390 12.49 -18.10 4.92
N VAL A 391 11.65 -17.07 4.87
CA VAL A 391 10.98 -16.51 6.05
C VAL A 391 9.65 -17.20 6.39
N LEU A 392 9.19 -18.14 5.56
CA LEU A 392 7.88 -18.77 5.69
C LEU A 392 7.65 -19.45 7.05
N GLU A 393 8.64 -20.15 7.59
CA GLU A 393 8.53 -20.78 8.92
C GLU A 393 8.41 -19.75 10.05
N HIS A 394 8.98 -18.55 9.87
CA HIS A 394 8.86 -17.47 10.84
C HIS A 394 7.47 -16.84 10.77
N ILE A 395 6.93 -16.61 9.56
CA ILE A 395 5.58 -16.10 9.35
C ILE A 395 4.52 -17.09 9.85
N ALA A 396 4.71 -18.39 9.59
CA ALA A 396 3.80 -19.45 10.00
C ALA A 396 3.55 -19.48 11.52
N LYS A 397 4.53 -19.10 12.34
CA LYS A 397 4.35 -19.00 13.81
C LYS A 397 3.28 -17.98 14.20
N ALA A 398 3.12 -16.91 13.43
CA ALA A 398 2.10 -15.87 13.67
C ALA A 398 0.68 -16.31 13.24
N ALA A 399 0.51 -17.50 12.64
CA ALA A 399 -0.81 -18.05 12.31
C ALA A 399 -1.68 -18.32 13.54
N LYS A 400 -1.08 -18.38 14.74
CA LYS A 400 -1.77 -18.56 16.03
C LYS A 400 -1.88 -17.26 16.86
N HIS A 401 -1.57 -16.11 16.26
CA HIS A 401 -1.64 -14.83 16.93
C HIS A 401 -3.07 -14.51 17.41
N GLU A 402 -3.24 -13.85 18.56
CA GLU A 402 -4.55 -13.56 19.14
C GLU A 402 -5.41 -12.63 18.23
N ASP A 403 -4.77 -11.66 17.60
CA ASP A 403 -5.42 -10.74 16.67
C ASP A 403 -5.72 -11.39 15.31
N VAL A 404 -7.00 -11.37 14.93
CA VAL A 404 -7.52 -11.93 13.67
C VAL A 404 -6.91 -11.28 12.43
N ARG A 405 -6.54 -10.00 12.48
CA ARG A 405 -5.95 -9.27 11.36
C ARG A 405 -4.54 -9.78 11.06
N VAL A 406 -3.79 -10.16 12.09
CA VAL A 406 -2.47 -10.80 11.94
C VAL A 406 -2.63 -12.19 11.33
N ARG A 407 -3.52 -13.03 11.87
CA ARG A 407 -3.76 -14.38 11.32
C ARG A 407 -4.18 -14.35 9.84
N ARG A 408 -5.02 -13.38 9.46
CA ARG A 408 -5.44 -13.19 8.07
C ARG A 408 -4.27 -12.78 7.17
N GLU A 409 -3.43 -11.86 7.61
CA GLU A 409 -2.24 -11.43 6.86
C GLU A 409 -1.25 -12.58 6.67
N VAL A 410 -1.08 -13.43 7.69
CA VAL A 410 -0.30 -14.66 7.60
C VAL A 410 -0.84 -15.54 6.47
N LEU A 411 -2.12 -15.90 6.50
CA LEU A 411 -2.70 -16.81 5.50
C LEU A 411 -2.60 -16.26 4.08
N ARG A 412 -2.84 -14.95 3.90
CA ARG A 412 -2.63 -14.29 2.61
C ARG A 412 -1.19 -14.42 2.13
N THR A 413 -0.24 -14.17 3.02
CA THR A 413 1.20 -14.27 2.72
C THR A 413 1.62 -15.69 2.38
N LEU A 414 1.15 -16.68 3.15
CA LEU A 414 1.45 -18.08 2.92
C LEU A 414 0.87 -18.58 1.57
N GLY A 415 -0.33 -18.12 1.22
CA GLY A 415 -0.96 -18.40 -0.06
C GLY A 415 -0.20 -17.82 -1.25
N GLU A 416 0.10 -16.51 -1.21
CA GLU A 416 0.77 -15.81 -2.31
C GLU A 416 2.21 -16.26 -2.53
N LEU A 417 2.94 -16.61 -1.47
CA LEU A 417 4.29 -17.16 -1.60
C LEU A 417 4.28 -18.62 -2.10
N GLY A 418 3.14 -19.31 -2.04
CA GLY A 418 2.88 -20.56 -2.75
C GLY A 418 3.93 -21.65 -2.51
N ASP A 419 4.08 -22.10 -1.27
CA ASP A 419 5.06 -23.13 -0.90
C ASP A 419 4.40 -24.27 -0.12
N GLU A 420 4.67 -25.52 -0.48
CA GLU A 420 4.02 -26.67 0.17
C GLU A 420 4.41 -26.85 1.64
N ARG A 421 5.55 -26.31 2.09
CA ARG A 421 6.05 -26.46 3.47
C ARG A 421 5.13 -25.83 4.51
N VAL A 422 4.24 -24.91 4.10
CA VAL A 422 3.32 -24.22 5.01
C VAL A 422 1.91 -24.80 5.01
N LEU A 423 1.66 -25.86 4.24
CA LEU A 423 0.33 -26.47 4.10
C LEU A 423 -0.24 -26.99 5.41
N ASP A 424 0.59 -27.55 6.31
CA ASP A 424 0.12 -27.99 7.63
C ASP A 424 -0.35 -26.80 8.48
N THR A 425 0.35 -25.65 8.40
CA THR A 425 -0.07 -24.42 9.09
C THR A 425 -1.39 -23.90 8.51
N ILE A 426 -1.51 -23.83 7.19
CA ILE A 426 -2.74 -23.38 6.54
C ILE A 426 -3.91 -24.32 6.90
N LYS A 427 -3.67 -25.64 6.88
CA LYS A 427 -4.65 -26.68 7.25
C LYS A 427 -5.15 -26.53 8.68
N ASP A 428 -4.27 -26.24 9.63
CA ASP A 428 -4.67 -26.00 11.03
C ASP A 428 -5.66 -24.83 11.13
N CYS A 429 -5.44 -23.75 10.35
CA CYS A 429 -6.34 -22.60 10.30
C CYS A 429 -7.73 -22.90 9.69
N LEU A 430 -7.97 -24.06 9.06
CA LEU A 430 -9.33 -24.49 8.67
C LEU A 430 -10.21 -24.85 9.87
N GLN A 431 -9.64 -24.94 11.07
CA GLN A 431 -10.35 -25.15 12.34
C GLN A 431 -10.34 -23.90 13.24
N ASP A 432 -9.92 -22.73 12.73
CA ASP A 432 -9.93 -21.49 13.51
C ASP A 432 -11.37 -21.13 13.96
N ASP A 433 -11.50 -20.55 15.16
CA ASP A 433 -12.80 -20.14 15.70
C ASP A 433 -13.48 -19.09 14.82
N ASP A 434 -12.70 -18.20 14.19
CA ASP A 434 -13.22 -17.18 13.28
C ASP A 434 -13.41 -17.72 11.86
N SER A 435 -14.66 -17.65 11.38
CA SER A 435 -15.03 -18.06 10.03
C SER A 435 -14.27 -17.35 8.92
N LYS A 436 -13.85 -16.10 9.12
CA LYS A 436 -13.06 -15.33 8.15
C LYS A 436 -11.65 -15.91 8.01
N ILE A 437 -11.08 -16.45 9.08
CA ILE A 437 -9.78 -17.13 9.05
C ILE A 437 -9.89 -18.47 8.32
N ARG A 438 -10.96 -19.22 8.58
CA ARG A 438 -11.21 -20.48 7.87
C ARG A 438 -11.36 -20.26 6.35
N ILE A 439 -12.07 -19.20 5.94
CA ILE A 439 -12.19 -18.83 4.52
C ILE A 439 -10.83 -18.35 3.95
N ALA A 440 -10.10 -17.51 4.67
CA ALA A 440 -8.75 -17.08 4.25
C ALA A 440 -7.81 -18.27 4.08
N SER A 441 -7.94 -19.31 4.92
CA SER A 441 -7.15 -20.54 4.79
C SER A 441 -7.52 -21.32 3.53
N LEU A 442 -8.79 -21.39 3.16
CA LEU A 442 -9.22 -21.98 1.89
C LEU A 442 -8.67 -21.22 0.68
N ASN A 443 -8.69 -19.89 0.72
CA ASN A 443 -8.11 -19.06 -0.34
C ASN A 443 -6.61 -19.30 -0.46
N ALA A 444 -5.90 -19.37 0.67
CA ALA A 444 -4.47 -19.66 0.70
C ALA A 444 -4.15 -21.05 0.11
N LEU A 445 -4.93 -22.09 0.44
CA LEU A 445 -4.78 -23.41 -0.18
C LEU A 445 -5.00 -23.36 -1.69
N GLY A 446 -6.01 -22.61 -2.15
CA GLY A 446 -6.27 -22.38 -3.56
C GLY A 446 -5.11 -21.69 -4.29
N GLN A 447 -4.44 -20.73 -3.64
CA GLN A 447 -3.29 -20.01 -4.19
C GLN A 447 -2.00 -20.83 -4.21
N VAL A 448 -1.77 -21.71 -3.21
CA VAL A 448 -0.60 -22.61 -3.22
C VAL A 448 -0.64 -23.58 -4.40
N ASP A 449 -1.85 -23.93 -4.86
CA ASP A 449 -2.08 -24.72 -6.07
C ASP A 449 -1.19 -25.97 -6.19
N SER A 450 -1.39 -26.91 -5.28
CA SER A 450 -0.63 -28.17 -5.26
C SER A 450 -1.50 -29.41 -5.03
N PRO A 451 -1.05 -30.61 -5.45
CA PRO A 451 -1.75 -31.86 -5.17
C PRO A 451 -2.02 -32.06 -3.67
N SER A 452 -1.06 -31.66 -2.84
CA SER A 452 -1.17 -31.68 -1.38
C SER A 452 -2.25 -30.73 -0.87
N ALA A 453 -2.30 -29.50 -1.39
CA ALA A 453 -3.32 -28.51 -1.03
C ALA A 453 -4.73 -28.98 -1.40
N LYS A 454 -4.90 -29.50 -2.62
CA LYS A 454 -6.15 -30.10 -3.09
C LYS A 454 -6.60 -31.25 -2.21
N LYS A 455 -5.68 -32.17 -1.88
CA LYS A 455 -5.97 -33.30 -0.99
C LYS A 455 -6.47 -32.83 0.38
N ILE A 456 -5.86 -31.78 0.95
CA ILE A 456 -6.32 -31.20 2.23
C ILE A 456 -7.78 -30.74 2.15
N VAL A 457 -8.15 -30.03 1.09
CA VAL A 457 -9.54 -29.55 0.89
C VAL A 457 -10.50 -30.74 0.74
N MET A 458 -10.15 -31.75 -0.07
CA MET A 458 -10.97 -32.95 -0.29
C MET A 458 -11.13 -33.79 0.99
N ASP A 459 -10.06 -33.96 1.78
CA ASP A 459 -10.07 -34.67 3.05
C ASP A 459 -10.97 -33.97 4.07
N GLN A 460 -10.93 -32.64 4.12
CA GLN A 460 -11.79 -31.84 5.00
C GLN A 460 -13.28 -31.93 4.63
N ILE A 461 -13.62 -31.91 3.33
CA ILE A 461 -14.99 -32.12 2.86
C ILE A 461 -15.48 -33.54 3.20
N SER A 462 -14.57 -34.53 3.14
CA SER A 462 -14.87 -35.93 3.43
C SER A 462 -15.01 -36.21 4.93
N HIS A 463 -14.46 -35.36 5.78
CA HIS A 463 -14.47 -35.53 7.23
C HIS A 463 -15.89 -35.53 7.80
N SER A 464 -16.10 -36.32 8.85
CA SER A 464 -17.42 -36.53 9.43
C SER A 464 -18.05 -35.25 9.95
N SER A 465 -17.29 -34.26 10.44
CA SER A 465 -17.79 -32.97 10.96
C SER A 465 -18.16 -31.94 9.88
N PHE A 466 -17.80 -32.15 8.61
CA PHE A 466 -17.99 -31.14 7.56
C PHE A 466 -19.45 -30.67 7.40
N HIS A 467 -20.40 -31.57 7.65
CA HIS A 467 -21.82 -31.26 7.54
C HIS A 467 -22.31 -30.21 8.57
N GLU A 468 -21.56 -29.98 9.66
CA GLU A 468 -21.85 -28.98 10.71
C GLU A 468 -21.44 -27.56 10.28
N ARG A 469 -20.58 -27.43 9.25
CA ARG A 469 -20.19 -26.12 8.71
C ARG A 469 -21.40 -25.40 8.10
N LYS A 470 -21.39 -24.07 8.16
CA LYS A 470 -22.44 -23.23 7.56
C LYS A 470 -22.43 -23.37 6.04
N MET A 471 -23.58 -23.16 5.40
CA MET A 471 -23.70 -23.24 3.93
C MET A 471 -22.73 -22.31 3.21
N SER A 472 -22.54 -21.07 3.69
CA SER A 472 -21.59 -20.12 3.12
C SER A 472 -20.16 -20.67 3.08
N GLU A 473 -19.75 -21.33 4.16
CA GLU A 473 -18.43 -21.93 4.27
C GLU A 473 -18.29 -23.17 3.39
N LYS A 474 -19.33 -24.03 3.33
CA LYS A 474 -19.37 -25.16 2.38
C LYS A 474 -19.19 -24.67 0.95
N LYS A 475 -19.84 -23.57 0.55
CA LYS A 475 -19.67 -23.00 -0.80
C LYS A 475 -18.22 -22.64 -1.09
N GLU A 476 -17.52 -22.00 -0.16
CA GLU A 476 -16.12 -21.64 -0.33
C GLU A 476 -15.23 -22.86 -0.55
N PHE A 477 -15.42 -23.96 0.19
CA PHE A 477 -14.66 -25.21 -0.05
C PHE A 477 -14.78 -25.73 -1.50
N PHE A 478 -16.01 -25.74 -2.04
CA PHE A 478 -16.24 -26.22 -3.40
C PHE A 478 -15.85 -25.19 -4.48
N LYS A 479 -15.90 -23.89 -4.16
CA LYS A 479 -15.38 -22.81 -5.00
C LYS A 479 -13.85 -22.92 -5.10
N THR A 480 -13.14 -23.17 -4.00
CA THR A 480 -11.70 -23.47 -4.02
C THR A 480 -11.41 -24.70 -4.87
N LEU A 481 -12.14 -25.80 -4.71
CA LEU A 481 -11.98 -26.98 -5.58
C LEU A 481 -12.18 -26.66 -7.07
N SER A 482 -13.10 -25.76 -7.41
CA SER A 482 -13.38 -25.41 -8.80
C SER A 482 -12.23 -24.65 -9.50
N LEU A 483 -11.25 -24.14 -8.73
CA LEU A 483 -10.02 -23.56 -9.29
C LEU A 483 -9.15 -24.64 -9.95
N TRP A 484 -9.24 -25.88 -9.48
CA TRP A 484 -8.48 -27.03 -9.98
C TRP A 484 -9.29 -27.85 -10.97
N ASN A 485 -9.20 -27.51 -12.25
CA ASN A 485 -9.93 -28.21 -13.32
C ASN A 485 -9.28 -29.55 -13.71
N GLU A 486 -9.28 -30.49 -12.77
CA GLU A 486 -8.63 -31.80 -12.92
C GLU A 486 -9.61 -32.97 -12.68
N LYS A 487 -9.26 -34.12 -13.24
CA LYS A 487 -10.11 -35.32 -13.22
C LYS A 487 -10.39 -35.82 -11.81
N ASP A 488 -9.43 -35.71 -10.89
CA ASP A 488 -9.59 -36.14 -9.50
C ASP A 488 -10.63 -35.30 -8.73
N VAL A 489 -10.63 -33.98 -8.93
CA VAL A 489 -11.66 -33.07 -8.38
C VAL A 489 -13.04 -33.40 -8.95
N TYR A 490 -13.10 -33.60 -10.27
CA TYR A 490 -14.33 -34.02 -10.94
C TYR A 490 -14.88 -35.33 -10.35
N ASP A 491 -14.04 -36.37 -10.29
CA ASP A 491 -14.40 -37.70 -9.78
C ASP A 491 -14.88 -37.61 -8.32
N PHE A 492 -14.24 -36.76 -7.51
CA PHE A 492 -14.62 -36.48 -6.13
C PHE A 492 -16.01 -35.84 -6.01
N CYS A 493 -16.31 -34.82 -6.81
CA CYS A 493 -17.63 -34.20 -6.82
C CYS A 493 -18.73 -35.19 -7.27
N ILE A 494 -18.45 -36.05 -8.25
CA ILE A 494 -19.36 -37.13 -8.67
C ILE A 494 -19.61 -38.13 -7.52
N GLN A 495 -18.57 -38.50 -6.78
CA GLN A 495 -18.71 -39.37 -5.61
C GLN A 495 -19.63 -38.75 -4.54
N ILE A 496 -19.49 -37.45 -4.26
CA ILE A 496 -20.36 -36.73 -3.32
C ILE A 496 -21.81 -36.75 -3.78
N MET A 497 -22.04 -36.48 -5.07
CA MET A 497 -23.38 -36.45 -5.66
C MET A 497 -24.09 -37.80 -5.59
N THR A 498 -23.36 -38.89 -5.80
CA THR A 498 -23.90 -40.26 -5.85
C THR A 498 -24.01 -40.93 -4.47
N ARG A 499 -23.38 -40.39 -3.43
CA ARG A 499 -23.42 -40.94 -2.07
C ARG A 499 -24.86 -41.00 -1.53
N LYS A 500 -25.27 -42.15 -0.97
CA LYS A 500 -26.61 -42.32 -0.37
C LYS A 500 -26.75 -41.48 0.90
N THR A 501 -27.90 -40.83 1.05
CA THR A 501 -28.20 -39.91 2.15
C THR A 501 -29.15 -40.56 3.17
N PHE A 502 -28.59 -41.06 4.28
CA PHE A 502 -29.38 -41.74 5.32
C PHE A 502 -29.67 -40.87 6.56
N TRP A 503 -28.78 -39.94 6.92
CA TRP A 503 -28.87 -39.08 8.12
C TRP A 503 -28.57 -37.62 7.76
N LYS A 504 -28.99 -36.64 8.58
CA LYS A 504 -28.73 -35.20 8.38
C LYS A 504 -29.02 -34.73 6.93
N ARG A 505 -30.21 -35.09 6.42
CA ARG A 505 -30.58 -34.95 5.00
C ARG A 505 -30.41 -33.53 4.48
N SER A 506 -30.80 -32.50 5.25
CA SER A 506 -30.65 -31.10 4.84
C SER A 506 -29.19 -30.72 4.59
N GLN A 507 -28.31 -30.99 5.55
CA GLN A 507 -26.89 -30.64 5.47
C GLN A 507 -26.13 -31.43 4.40
N GLN A 508 -26.56 -32.67 4.14
CA GLN A 508 -26.03 -33.47 3.03
C GLN A 508 -26.54 -32.95 1.68
N HIS A 509 -27.77 -32.47 1.58
CA HIS A 509 -28.29 -31.82 0.37
C HIS A 509 -27.57 -30.49 0.09
N GLU A 510 -27.24 -29.70 1.12
CA GLU A 510 -26.36 -28.52 0.99
C GLU A 510 -25.01 -28.89 0.37
N THR A 511 -24.36 -29.93 0.90
CA THR A 511 -23.05 -30.39 0.40
C THR A 511 -23.14 -30.85 -1.06
N LYS A 512 -24.21 -31.58 -1.41
CA LYS A 512 -24.48 -31.97 -2.80
C LYS A 512 -24.77 -30.78 -3.70
N ALA A 513 -25.44 -29.74 -3.19
CA ALA A 513 -25.73 -28.54 -3.96
C ALA A 513 -24.43 -27.80 -4.31
N CYS A 514 -23.51 -27.66 -3.36
CA CYS A 514 -22.17 -27.11 -3.62
C CYS A 514 -21.36 -27.98 -4.61
N ALA A 515 -21.43 -29.30 -4.49
CA ALA A 515 -20.79 -30.21 -5.46
C ALA A 515 -21.38 -30.08 -6.87
N ALA A 516 -22.69 -29.90 -6.99
CA ALA A 516 -23.35 -29.65 -8.27
C ALA A 516 -22.87 -28.34 -8.90
N GLU A 517 -22.79 -27.26 -8.11
CA GLU A 517 -22.25 -25.97 -8.56
C GLU A 517 -20.80 -26.11 -9.02
N CYS A 518 -19.95 -26.80 -8.25
CA CYS A 518 -18.55 -27.09 -8.60
C CYS A 518 -18.44 -27.82 -9.95
N LEU A 519 -19.21 -28.91 -10.17
CA LEU A 519 -19.27 -29.62 -11.45
C LEU A 519 -19.70 -28.70 -12.61
N GLY A 520 -20.62 -27.78 -12.34
CA GLY A 520 -21.03 -26.75 -13.29
C GLY A 520 -19.89 -25.81 -13.68
N MET A 521 -19.02 -25.44 -12.73
CA MET A 521 -17.84 -24.59 -12.98
C MET A 521 -16.74 -25.35 -13.73
N LEU A 522 -16.53 -26.63 -13.41
CA LEU A 522 -15.59 -27.51 -14.13
C LEU A 522 -15.98 -27.76 -15.59
N GLY A 523 -17.27 -27.61 -15.92
CA GLY A 523 -17.76 -27.60 -17.31
C GLY A 523 -17.79 -28.98 -18.00
N ASN A 524 -17.50 -30.07 -17.29
CA ASN A 524 -17.46 -31.40 -17.88
C ASN A 524 -18.88 -31.97 -18.14
N ARG A 525 -19.19 -32.25 -19.42
CA ARG A 525 -20.48 -32.81 -19.87
C ARG A 525 -20.82 -34.18 -19.30
N ASP A 526 -19.82 -34.95 -18.85
CA ASP A 526 -20.04 -36.25 -18.23
C ASP A 526 -20.81 -36.13 -16.89
N ALA A 527 -20.87 -34.94 -16.28
CA ALA A 527 -21.69 -34.70 -15.08
C ALA A 527 -23.21 -34.64 -15.36
N LEU A 528 -23.63 -34.39 -16.61
CA LEU A 528 -25.03 -34.15 -16.96
C LEU A 528 -25.98 -35.27 -16.52
N PRO A 529 -25.66 -36.58 -16.63
CA PRO A 529 -26.55 -37.64 -16.18
C PRO A 529 -26.81 -37.60 -14.66
N VAL A 530 -25.79 -37.28 -13.87
CA VAL A 530 -25.90 -37.19 -12.39
C VAL A 530 -26.68 -35.94 -11.99
N LEU A 531 -26.38 -34.79 -12.63
CA LEU A 531 -27.08 -33.53 -12.38
C LEU A 531 -28.57 -33.60 -12.76
N ASN A 532 -28.91 -34.24 -13.88
CA ASN A 532 -30.30 -34.40 -14.32
C ASN A 532 -31.13 -35.26 -13.35
N LYS A 533 -30.54 -36.30 -12.74
CA LYS A 533 -31.21 -37.09 -11.70
C LYS A 533 -31.55 -36.23 -10.47
N CYS A 534 -30.74 -35.24 -10.14
CA CYS A 534 -30.98 -34.34 -9.00
C CYS A 534 -32.11 -33.34 -9.23
N LYS A 535 -32.59 -33.15 -10.47
CA LYS A 535 -33.78 -32.31 -10.73
C LYS A 535 -35.06 -32.85 -10.08
N ALA A 536 -35.12 -34.16 -9.83
CA ALA A 536 -36.22 -34.81 -9.12
C ALA A 536 -36.01 -34.87 -7.59
N SER A 537 -34.97 -34.20 -7.07
CA SER A 537 -34.69 -34.14 -5.63
C SER A 537 -35.79 -33.42 -4.87
N ARG A 538 -36.08 -33.87 -3.64
CA ARG A 538 -36.99 -33.17 -2.72
C ARG A 538 -36.40 -31.88 -2.13
N SER A 539 -35.08 -31.66 -2.29
CA SER A 539 -34.41 -30.44 -1.85
C SER A 539 -34.41 -29.41 -2.98
N LYS A 540 -35.12 -28.30 -2.77
CA LYS A 540 -35.19 -27.17 -3.70
C LYS A 540 -33.80 -26.58 -4.00
N LEU A 541 -32.96 -26.44 -2.98
CA LEU A 541 -31.58 -25.97 -3.13
C LEU A 541 -30.78 -26.87 -4.10
N LEU A 542 -30.81 -28.19 -3.89
CA LEU A 542 -30.09 -29.12 -4.77
C LEU A 542 -30.64 -29.11 -6.20
N GLN A 543 -31.96 -28.96 -6.36
CA GLN A 543 -32.59 -28.83 -7.67
C GLN A 543 -32.09 -27.56 -8.40
N GLU A 544 -32.16 -26.39 -7.75
CA GLU A 544 -31.75 -25.11 -8.32
C GLU A 544 -30.25 -25.07 -8.67
N SER A 545 -29.40 -25.57 -7.78
CA SER A 545 -27.95 -25.68 -8.03
C SER A 545 -27.65 -26.63 -9.20
N SER A 546 -28.35 -27.77 -9.30
CA SER A 546 -28.17 -28.70 -10.42
C SER A 546 -28.63 -28.12 -11.75
N GLU A 547 -29.76 -27.40 -11.77
CA GLU A 547 -30.25 -26.72 -12.97
C GLU A 547 -29.31 -25.61 -13.43
N THR A 548 -28.74 -24.86 -12.49
CA THR A 548 -27.74 -23.83 -12.77
C THR A 548 -26.46 -24.44 -13.35
N ALA A 549 -25.99 -25.55 -12.76
CA ALA A 549 -24.83 -26.28 -13.25
C ALA A 549 -25.03 -26.84 -14.67
N ILE A 550 -26.19 -27.46 -14.95
CA ILE A 550 -26.54 -27.95 -16.28
C ILE A 550 -26.51 -26.82 -17.30
N LYS A 551 -27.17 -25.69 -17.00
CA LYS A 551 -27.18 -24.51 -17.89
C LYS A 551 -25.77 -24.01 -18.17
N ARG A 552 -24.87 -24.04 -17.18
CA ARG A 552 -23.47 -23.61 -17.34
C ARG A 552 -22.69 -24.55 -18.27
N ILE A 553 -22.78 -25.86 -18.03
CA ILE A 553 -22.13 -26.90 -18.87
C ILE A 553 -22.64 -26.86 -20.32
N GLU A 554 -23.95 -26.70 -20.52
CA GLU A 554 -24.55 -26.67 -21.86
C GLU A 554 -24.16 -25.41 -22.65
N ARG A 555 -23.99 -24.26 -21.96
CA ARG A 555 -23.65 -22.97 -22.59
C ARG A 555 -22.17 -22.80 -22.88
N GLY A 556 -21.28 -23.62 -22.32
CA GLY A 556 -19.83 -23.57 -22.56
C GLY A 556 -19.16 -22.26 -22.18
N LYS A 557 -19.69 -21.55 -21.17
CA LYS A 557 -19.15 -20.29 -20.63
C LYS A 557 -18.77 -20.43 -19.16
#